data_AF-A0A1Q3GU81-F1
#
_entry.id   AF-A0A1Q3GU81-F1
#
_cell.length_a   1.000
_cell.length_b   1.000
_cell.length_c   1.000
_cell.angle_alpha   90.00
_cell.angle_beta   90.00
_cell.angle_gamma   90.00
#
_symmetry.space_group_name_H-M   'P 1'
#
loop_
_entity.id
_entity.type
_entity.pdbx_description
1 polymer ?
#
loop_
_entity_poly.entity_id
_entity_poly.type
_entity_poly.pdbx_seq_one_letter_code
_entity_poly.pdbx_strand_id
1 'polypeptide(L)'
;MAYTHNRPFKKLSLGFWNRLEARPTRENYAQALTAETYDPLWLLTRQWQFGEFKGEDTGTAVFTHVETEHSKMSRFAPENTGFGNTEVYNDRIPVEARVEAEQVPFDLKTHLQISMYWRKLLKAYFPYSSFQALYDAFKNAYRLNVTTGGNPVEEANQGVFPKAQVLQQTGRWLLNGAQLYQDFKATVGVGNSIMNLLPQTLALSTTQVNDLGNLALGFLHWFEGLFIQPTTNTSWKPENMEYQFAHAVPSSDPQAPKTAIVAQEYYHGKLDWYNYTIAHGAHHNLVGAASLPNEQVEVTTQNRTMLPGPVRYRGMPVPRFWEFEDGVVDFGKFYENTTDLPQALLAQFGLIYSNDWQIVPYKVPVGSLSTVKKIVVTDVFGQKTVVNAANQKLDPTWQSWSMFNLNQSNAPLGSYPDNRLFMPPTVHKSLESEPIEEVLFTRDEMNNLVWGIERVIASPLGERTQWNELVRKRKAQLQTLVNFNNASPATPLVATDFVYDYITNEIPENWIPFIRVQRTGQPDRRYLQRGKMERYWPNVPGTARFIQPMSVLLQENTSNAGTGVYFLKEEEVPRAGILVTCSFQRTRWFGGKVINWLGRQKRAGVGESNSNLAFDTLQHSEKTSLQE
;
A
#
# COMPACT_ATOMS: atom_id res chain seq x y z
N MET A 1 22.67 -36.51 79.28
CA MET A 1 24.11 -36.16 79.24
C MET A 1 24.20 -34.83 78.52
N ALA A 2 24.19 -33.70 79.23
CA ALA A 2 25.40 -32.93 79.62
C ALA A 2 26.30 -32.68 78.40
N TYR A 3 26.46 -31.46 77.88
CA TYR A 3 27.12 -30.33 78.55
C TYR A 3 26.59 -28.95 78.09
N THR A 4 26.33 -28.10 79.08
CA THR A 4 26.24 -26.63 79.01
C THR A 4 27.63 -26.00 78.87
N HIS A 5 27.79 -24.87 78.15
CA HIS A 5 28.72 -23.79 78.51
C HIS A 5 28.18 -22.41 78.08
N ASN A 6 28.04 -21.54 79.09
CA ASN A 6 27.54 -20.17 79.08
C ASN A 6 28.21 -19.22 78.07
N ARG A 7 27.42 -18.27 77.52
CA ARG A 7 27.86 -16.88 77.37
C ARG A 7 26.74 -15.88 77.70
N PRO A 8 27.08 -14.75 78.35
CA PRO A 8 26.17 -13.89 79.09
C PRO A 8 25.29 -13.03 78.16
N PHE A 9 24.13 -12.62 78.68
CA PHE A 9 23.29 -11.57 78.10
C PHE A 9 24.15 -10.38 77.63
N LYS A 10 24.21 -10.17 76.31
CA LYS A 10 24.80 -8.97 75.70
C LYS A 10 24.01 -7.76 76.22
N LYS A 11 24.71 -6.77 76.76
CA LYS A 11 24.19 -5.44 77.09
C LYS A 11 23.23 -4.95 75.99
N LEU A 12 22.02 -4.52 76.36
CA LEU A 12 21.22 -3.66 75.52
C LEU A 12 22.02 -2.38 75.26
N SER A 13 22.57 -2.22 74.06
CA SER A 13 23.00 -0.90 73.60
C SER A 13 21.76 -0.16 73.15
N LEU A 14 21.32 0.84 73.92
CA LEU A 14 20.43 1.88 73.40
C LEU A 14 21.19 2.64 72.31
N GLY A 15 21.06 2.19 71.07
CA GLY A 15 21.47 2.96 69.91
C GLY A 15 20.53 4.16 69.79
N PHE A 16 21.04 5.36 70.04
CA PHE A 16 20.33 6.59 69.67
C PHE A 16 20.37 6.71 68.15
N TRP A 17 19.25 6.41 67.50
CA TRP A 17 19.06 6.71 66.09
C TRP A 17 18.54 8.13 65.97
N ASN A 18 19.37 9.05 65.50
CA ASN A 18 18.88 10.38 65.11
C ASN A 18 18.16 10.25 63.77
N ARG A 19 16.83 10.22 63.81
CA ARG A 19 16.01 10.36 62.61
C ARG A 19 16.02 11.83 62.20
N LEU A 20 16.70 12.13 61.10
CA LEU A 20 16.60 13.44 60.45
C LEU A 20 15.24 13.51 59.76
N GLU A 21 14.33 14.33 60.27
CA GLU A 21 13.05 14.65 59.62
C GLU A 21 13.12 16.07 59.06
N ALA A 22 12.88 16.21 57.76
CA ALA A 22 12.69 17.52 57.16
C ALA A 22 11.40 18.15 57.74
N ARG A 23 11.50 19.34 58.33
CA ARG A 23 10.34 20.14 58.77
C ARG A 23 10.08 21.25 57.76
N PRO A 24 9.20 21.05 56.77
CA PRO A 24 9.00 21.99 55.65
C PRO A 24 8.26 23.30 56.02
N THR A 25 7.84 23.47 57.28
CA THR A 25 6.95 24.57 57.72
C THR A 25 7.65 25.74 58.41
N ARG A 26 8.98 25.82 58.39
CA ARG A 26 9.68 27.03 58.87
C ARG A 26 9.65 28.11 57.79
N GLU A 27 9.03 29.26 58.08
CA GLU A 27 8.96 30.45 57.22
C GLU A 27 10.30 31.21 57.04
N ASN A 28 11.44 30.60 57.41
CA ASN A 28 12.76 31.19 57.17
C ASN A 28 13.49 30.44 56.06
N TYR A 29 13.20 30.84 54.82
CA TYR A 29 13.85 30.32 53.63
C TYR A 29 15.15 31.05 53.30
N ALA A 30 15.55 32.08 54.05
CA ALA A 30 16.73 32.88 53.73
C ALA A 30 17.99 32.01 53.66
N GLN A 31 18.20 31.13 54.63
CA GLN A 31 19.35 30.21 54.67
C GLN A 31 19.30 29.10 53.60
N ALA A 32 18.09 28.67 53.19
CA ALA A 32 17.94 27.70 52.11
C ALA A 32 18.16 28.35 50.73
N LEU A 33 17.79 29.62 50.59
CA LEU A 33 17.95 30.42 49.36
C LEU A 33 19.39 30.93 49.18
N THR A 34 20.20 31.03 50.25
CA THR A 34 21.59 31.48 50.15
C THR A 34 22.53 30.41 49.56
N ALA A 35 22.10 29.14 49.51
CA ALA A 35 22.88 28.02 48.99
C ALA A 35 24.33 28.00 49.52
N GLU A 36 24.50 28.25 50.82
CA GLU A 36 25.81 28.36 51.47
C GLU A 36 26.59 27.04 51.41
N THR A 37 27.83 27.13 50.93
CA THR A 37 28.75 25.98 50.86
C THR A 37 29.41 25.76 52.23
N TYR A 38 28.84 24.86 53.04
CA TYR A 38 29.34 24.58 54.40
C TYR A 38 30.69 23.87 54.43
N ASP A 39 30.97 22.99 53.47
CA ASP A 39 32.24 22.27 53.37
C ASP A 39 32.70 22.16 51.91
N PRO A 40 33.43 23.18 51.41
CA PRO A 40 34.00 23.15 50.08
C PRO A 40 35.01 22.02 49.87
N LEU A 41 35.74 21.64 50.93
CA LEU A 41 36.76 20.58 50.87
C LEU A 41 36.12 19.21 50.68
N TRP A 42 35.02 18.93 51.36
CA TRP A 42 34.23 17.73 51.13
C TRP A 42 33.70 17.67 49.69
N LEU A 43 33.13 18.77 49.16
CA LEU A 43 32.67 18.82 47.77
C LEU A 43 33.81 18.54 46.78
N LEU A 44 34.95 19.21 46.92
CA LEU A 44 36.14 18.99 46.08
C LEU A 44 36.67 17.54 46.20
N THR A 45 36.64 16.96 47.41
CA THR A 45 37.06 15.58 47.63
C THR A 45 36.09 14.59 46.97
N ARG A 46 34.79 14.89 46.94
CA ARG A 46 33.79 14.12 46.19
C ARG A 46 34.05 14.20 44.68
N GLN A 47 34.33 15.39 44.16
CA GLN A 47 34.72 15.58 42.75
C GLN A 47 35.99 14.78 42.41
N TRP A 48 36.99 14.79 43.28
CA TRP A 48 38.20 13.98 43.12
C TRP A 48 37.92 12.47 43.12
N GLN A 49 37.06 11.98 44.02
CA GLN A 49 36.68 10.56 44.08
C GLN A 49 36.00 10.08 42.80
N PHE A 50 35.19 10.93 42.16
CA PHE A 50 34.56 10.64 40.87
C PHE A 50 35.47 10.86 39.67
N GLY A 51 36.71 11.31 39.90
CA GLY A 51 37.67 11.57 38.84
C GLY A 51 37.38 12.81 38.02
N GLU A 52 36.57 13.76 38.52
CA GLU A 52 36.25 15.01 37.79
C GLU A 52 37.51 15.84 37.50
N PHE A 53 38.55 15.77 38.35
CA PHE A 53 39.84 16.42 38.09
C PHE A 53 40.73 15.70 37.06
N LYS A 54 40.30 14.52 36.58
CA LYS A 54 40.93 13.82 35.45
C LYS A 54 40.13 13.99 34.15
N GLY A 55 38.95 14.61 34.21
CA GLY A 55 38.13 14.89 33.04
C GLY A 55 38.80 15.91 32.13
N GLU A 56 38.62 15.76 30.83
CA GLU A 56 38.98 16.79 29.87
C GLU A 56 37.95 17.92 29.96
N ASP A 57 38.41 19.18 29.96
CA ASP A 57 37.55 20.37 29.94
C ASP A 57 36.85 20.47 28.59
N THR A 58 35.71 19.78 28.48
CA THR A 58 34.93 19.66 27.25
C THR A 58 33.60 20.35 27.44
N GLY A 59 33.37 21.37 26.61
CA GLY A 59 32.14 22.13 26.64
C GLY A 59 30.94 21.26 26.25
N THR A 60 29.88 21.27 27.07
CA THR A 60 28.59 20.69 26.68
C THR A 60 27.89 21.62 25.70
N ALA A 61 27.22 21.08 24.68
CA ALA A 61 26.46 21.92 23.75
C ALA A 61 25.27 22.60 24.45
N VAL A 62 25.07 23.89 24.18
CA VAL A 62 23.97 24.70 24.70
C VAL A 62 23.02 25.11 23.59
N PHE A 63 23.55 25.48 22.42
CA PHE A 63 22.75 25.86 21.26
C PHE A 63 23.21 25.11 20.02
N THR A 64 22.27 24.59 19.26
CA THR A 64 22.52 24.05 17.93
C THR A 64 21.78 24.90 16.92
N HIS A 65 22.54 25.59 16.07
CA HIS A 65 22.01 26.28 14.91
C HIS A 65 22.04 25.34 13.71
N VAL A 66 20.88 25.10 13.11
CA VAL A 66 20.71 24.22 11.96
C VAL A 66 20.09 25.01 10.82
N GLU A 67 20.74 24.95 9.66
CA GLU A 67 20.25 25.42 8.38
C GLU A 67 19.89 24.21 7.52
N THR A 68 18.64 24.14 7.09
CA THR A 68 18.14 23.07 6.23
C THR A 68 17.42 23.64 5.02
N GLU A 69 17.48 22.91 3.91
CA GLU A 69 16.71 23.18 2.71
C GLU A 69 15.77 21.99 2.45
N HIS A 70 14.51 22.27 2.16
CA HIS A 70 13.47 21.29 1.89
C HIS A 70 12.91 21.52 0.50
N SER A 71 12.99 20.52 -0.37
CA SER A 71 12.38 20.54 -1.70
C SER A 71 11.22 19.55 -1.77
N LYS A 72 10.00 20.04 -1.99
CA LYS A 72 8.82 19.17 -2.12
C LYS A 72 8.72 18.51 -3.49
N MET A 73 8.13 17.33 -3.53
CA MET A 73 7.81 16.65 -4.80
C MET A 73 6.80 17.48 -5.60
N SER A 74 7.15 17.81 -6.85
CA SER A 74 6.33 18.68 -7.71
C SER A 74 5.65 17.91 -8.85
N ARG A 75 6.21 16.77 -9.24
CA ARG A 75 5.70 15.95 -10.35
C ARG A 75 5.56 14.48 -9.97
N PHE A 76 4.67 13.81 -10.69
CA PHE A 76 4.46 12.38 -10.66
C PHE A 76 4.55 11.84 -12.09
N ALA A 77 5.20 10.71 -12.30
CA ALA A 77 5.18 10.00 -13.57
C ALA A 77 5.04 8.49 -13.36
N PRO A 78 4.04 7.86 -13.98
CA PRO A 78 3.93 6.41 -14.04
C PRO A 78 4.93 5.80 -15.03
N GLU A 79 5.32 4.53 -14.81
CA GLU A 79 6.31 3.85 -15.67
C GLU A 79 5.78 3.46 -17.05
N ASN A 80 4.46 3.32 -17.25
CA ASN A 80 3.87 2.83 -18.51
C ASN A 80 4.26 3.59 -19.79
N THR A 81 4.85 4.78 -19.66
CA THR A 81 5.36 5.62 -20.76
C THR A 81 6.89 5.84 -20.67
N GLY A 82 7.61 4.97 -19.95
CA GLY A 82 9.01 5.19 -19.60
C GLY A 82 9.20 6.45 -18.76
N PHE A 83 8.23 6.75 -17.88
CA PHE A 83 8.15 7.99 -17.10
C PHE A 83 8.00 9.28 -17.94
N GLY A 84 7.54 9.17 -19.20
CA GLY A 84 7.40 10.31 -20.11
C GLY A 84 6.18 11.19 -19.83
N ASN A 85 5.06 10.62 -19.38
CA ASN A 85 3.86 11.39 -19.07
C ASN A 85 3.90 11.96 -17.66
N THR A 86 4.45 13.17 -17.51
CA THR A 86 4.57 13.81 -16.19
C THR A 86 3.32 14.61 -15.85
N GLU A 87 2.81 14.42 -14.64
CA GLU A 87 1.67 15.13 -14.08
C GLU A 87 2.09 15.99 -12.90
N VAL A 88 1.32 17.04 -12.61
CA VAL A 88 1.52 17.85 -11.41
C VAL A 88 1.15 17.03 -10.19
N TYR A 89 2.07 16.92 -9.23
CA TYR A 89 1.83 16.25 -7.98
C TYR A 89 1.56 17.26 -6.86
N ASN A 90 0.66 16.91 -5.94
CA ASN A 90 0.44 17.64 -4.71
C ASN A 90 0.08 16.68 -3.57
N ASP A 91 0.33 17.10 -2.33
CA ASP A 91 0.14 16.28 -1.14
C ASP A 91 -1.33 16.11 -0.71
N ARG A 92 -2.33 16.43 -1.56
CA ARG A 92 -3.76 16.33 -1.19
C ARG A 92 -4.26 14.88 -1.10
N ILE A 93 -3.55 13.96 -1.74
CA ILE A 93 -3.83 12.53 -1.77
C ILE A 93 -2.50 11.83 -1.42
N PRO A 94 -2.49 10.79 -0.56
CA PRO A 94 -1.28 10.04 -0.26
C PRO A 94 -0.77 9.32 -1.51
N VAL A 95 0.54 9.05 -1.56
CA VAL A 95 1.16 8.46 -2.74
C VAL A 95 0.60 7.07 -3.02
N GLU A 96 0.40 6.25 -1.99
CA GLU A 96 -0.20 4.91 -2.11
C GLU A 96 -1.57 4.99 -2.81
N ALA A 97 -2.46 5.88 -2.37
CA ALA A 97 -3.78 6.01 -2.98
C ALA A 97 -3.73 6.58 -4.41
N ARG A 98 -2.69 7.36 -4.77
CA ARG A 98 -2.49 7.83 -6.15
C ARG A 98 -2.00 6.71 -7.07
N VAL A 99 -1.10 5.87 -6.57
CA VAL A 99 -0.40 4.82 -7.32
C VAL A 99 -1.23 3.54 -7.42
N GLU A 100 -1.85 3.13 -6.32
CA GLU A 100 -2.57 1.86 -6.24
C GLU A 100 -3.97 1.93 -6.82
N ALA A 101 -4.56 3.12 -6.90
CA ALA A 101 -5.96 3.29 -7.30
C ALA A 101 -6.25 2.59 -8.63
N GLU A 102 -7.07 1.55 -8.54
CA GLU A 102 -7.68 0.86 -9.66
C GLU A 102 -9.05 1.49 -9.97
N GLN A 103 -9.50 1.29 -11.20
CA GLN A 103 -10.86 1.64 -11.56
C GLN A 103 -11.83 0.73 -10.79
N VAL A 104 -12.68 1.31 -9.92
CA VAL A 104 -13.72 0.54 -9.26
C VAL A 104 -14.76 0.13 -10.32
N PRO A 105 -15.04 -1.18 -10.48
CA PRO A 105 -16.04 -1.63 -11.44
C PRO A 105 -17.42 -1.11 -11.08
N PHE A 106 -18.20 -0.70 -12.08
CA PHE A 106 -19.61 -0.35 -11.89
C PHE A 106 -20.42 -1.64 -11.76
N ASP A 107 -20.49 -2.16 -10.54
CA ASP A 107 -21.36 -3.29 -10.21
C ASP A 107 -22.85 -2.90 -10.19
N LEU A 108 -23.74 -3.89 -10.16
CA LEU A 108 -25.19 -3.65 -10.14
C LEU A 108 -25.63 -2.82 -8.92
N LYS A 109 -24.90 -2.94 -7.80
CA LYS A 109 -25.16 -2.18 -6.57
C LYS A 109 -24.83 -0.69 -6.74
N THR A 110 -23.75 -0.37 -7.43
CA THR A 110 -23.30 0.98 -7.76
C THR A 110 -24.27 1.62 -8.75
N HIS A 111 -24.70 0.87 -9.77
CA HIS A 111 -25.78 1.32 -10.66
C HIS A 111 -27.07 1.65 -9.90
N LEU A 112 -27.46 0.81 -8.94
CA LEU A 112 -28.61 1.06 -8.06
C LEU A 112 -28.43 2.32 -7.21
N GLN A 113 -27.27 2.48 -6.56
CA GLN A 113 -26.96 3.64 -5.74
C GLN A 113 -26.99 4.94 -6.55
N ILE A 114 -26.35 4.95 -7.73
CA ILE A 114 -26.35 6.08 -8.67
C ILE A 114 -27.79 6.41 -9.09
N SER A 115 -28.58 5.40 -9.49
CA SER A 115 -29.97 5.60 -9.91
C SER A 115 -30.82 6.23 -8.81
N MET A 116 -30.70 5.71 -7.58
CA MET A 116 -31.44 6.23 -6.42
C MET A 116 -31.01 7.63 -6.04
N TYR A 117 -29.70 7.91 -6.04
CA TYR A 117 -29.16 9.21 -5.69
C TYR A 117 -29.56 10.27 -6.72
N TRP A 118 -29.43 9.97 -8.02
CA TRP A 118 -29.86 10.88 -9.08
C TRP A 118 -31.36 11.16 -9.03
N ARG A 119 -32.19 10.13 -8.83
CA ARG A 119 -33.63 10.29 -8.63
C ARG A 119 -33.94 11.18 -7.42
N LYS A 120 -33.20 11.02 -6.33
CA LYS A 120 -33.34 11.84 -5.11
C LYS A 120 -33.00 13.30 -5.39
N LEU A 121 -31.92 13.59 -6.10
CA LEU A 121 -31.53 14.95 -6.48
C LEU A 121 -32.61 15.62 -7.35
N LEU A 122 -33.08 14.94 -8.39
CA LEU A 122 -34.13 15.47 -9.27
C LEU A 122 -35.44 15.72 -8.50
N LYS A 123 -35.85 14.79 -7.64
CA LYS A 123 -37.09 14.92 -6.83
C LYS A 123 -37.01 16.06 -5.82
N ALA A 124 -35.83 16.31 -5.26
CA ALA A 124 -35.63 17.37 -4.27
C ALA A 124 -35.67 18.77 -4.91
N TYR A 125 -35.23 18.89 -6.17
CA TYR A 125 -35.08 20.17 -6.84
C TYR A 125 -36.27 20.55 -7.74
N PHE A 126 -36.83 19.59 -8.48
CA PHE A 126 -37.89 19.85 -9.45
C PHE A 126 -39.30 19.54 -8.91
N PRO A 127 -40.33 20.31 -9.32
CA PRO A 127 -41.73 19.96 -9.07
C PRO A 127 -42.07 18.58 -9.63
N TYR A 128 -43.08 17.91 -9.05
CA TYR A 128 -43.40 16.51 -9.34
C TYR A 128 -43.59 16.21 -10.83
N SER A 129 -44.31 17.06 -11.58
CA SER A 129 -44.55 16.88 -13.01
C SER A 129 -43.27 16.96 -13.85
N SER A 130 -42.42 17.96 -13.60
CA SER A 130 -41.12 18.10 -14.28
C SER A 130 -40.16 16.99 -13.89
N PHE A 131 -40.14 16.59 -12.62
CA PHE A 131 -39.35 15.47 -12.12
C PHE A 131 -39.67 14.17 -12.85
N GLN A 132 -40.96 13.83 -13.01
CA GLN A 132 -41.35 12.60 -13.69
C GLN A 132 -40.88 12.58 -15.14
N ALA A 133 -41.15 13.64 -15.90
CA ALA A 133 -40.73 13.75 -17.29
C ALA A 133 -39.19 13.67 -17.45
N LEU A 134 -38.44 14.35 -16.59
CA LEU A 134 -36.98 14.31 -16.58
C LEU A 134 -36.46 12.91 -16.25
N TYR A 135 -36.97 12.29 -15.19
CA TYR A 135 -36.50 10.98 -14.77
C TYR A 135 -36.81 9.89 -15.81
N ASP A 136 -37.97 9.95 -16.45
CA ASP A 136 -38.33 9.03 -17.53
C ASP A 136 -37.43 9.21 -18.76
N ALA A 137 -37.04 10.44 -19.09
CA ALA A 137 -36.08 10.73 -20.14
C ALA A 137 -34.69 10.16 -19.85
N PHE A 138 -34.16 10.36 -18.63
CA PHE A 138 -32.91 9.74 -18.21
C PHE A 138 -33.00 8.22 -18.19
N LYS A 139 -34.13 7.66 -17.77
CA LYS A 139 -34.35 6.21 -17.76
C LYS A 139 -34.33 5.62 -19.18
N ASN A 140 -34.89 6.33 -20.15
CA ASN A 140 -34.87 5.89 -21.54
C ASN A 140 -33.48 6.05 -22.17
N ALA A 141 -32.77 7.14 -21.89
CA ALA A 141 -31.43 7.40 -22.42
C ALA A 141 -30.36 6.46 -21.82
N TYR A 142 -30.43 6.21 -20.51
CA TYR A 142 -29.44 5.44 -19.75
C TYR A 142 -29.98 4.09 -19.32
N ARG A 143 -30.71 3.38 -20.17
CA ARG A 143 -31.22 2.06 -19.79
C ARG A 143 -30.06 1.07 -19.59
N LEU A 144 -29.98 0.45 -18.41
CA LEU A 144 -29.02 -0.63 -18.18
C LEU A 144 -29.42 -1.87 -19.00
N ASN A 145 -28.68 -2.14 -20.07
CA ASN A 145 -28.83 -3.36 -20.85
C ASN A 145 -28.14 -4.50 -20.11
N VAL A 146 -28.91 -5.26 -19.35
CA VAL A 146 -28.43 -6.56 -18.89
C VAL A 146 -28.57 -7.52 -20.06
N THR A 147 -27.47 -8.07 -20.54
CA THR A 147 -27.47 -9.19 -21.49
C THR A 147 -28.19 -10.37 -20.84
N THR A 148 -29.48 -10.53 -21.14
CA THR A 148 -30.19 -11.78 -20.88
C THR A 148 -29.70 -12.81 -21.88
N GLY A 149 -29.18 -13.91 -21.35
CA GLY A 149 -28.51 -15.03 -22.03
C GLY A 149 -28.83 -15.21 -23.51
N GLY A 150 -27.77 -15.14 -24.32
CA GLY A 150 -27.77 -15.74 -25.66
C GLY A 150 -26.99 -17.06 -25.71
N ASN A 151 -26.22 -17.38 -24.68
CA ASN A 151 -25.36 -18.56 -24.60
C ASN A 151 -25.48 -19.21 -23.20
N PRO A 152 -25.56 -20.55 -23.11
CA PRO A 152 -25.60 -21.30 -21.85
C PRO A 152 -24.58 -20.88 -20.78
N VAL A 153 -23.40 -20.39 -21.20
CA VAL A 153 -22.35 -19.91 -20.28
C VAL A 153 -22.75 -18.65 -19.53
N GLU A 154 -23.36 -17.70 -20.21
CA GLU A 154 -23.84 -16.46 -19.60
C GLU A 154 -25.03 -16.74 -18.69
N GLU A 155 -25.90 -17.66 -19.08
CA GLU A 155 -27.05 -18.08 -18.27
C GLU A 155 -26.62 -18.79 -16.99
N ALA A 156 -25.65 -19.71 -17.05
CA ALA A 156 -25.12 -20.32 -15.85
C ALA A 156 -24.37 -19.33 -14.96
N ASN A 157 -23.67 -18.34 -15.54
CA ASN A 157 -23.08 -17.26 -14.77
C ASN A 157 -24.15 -16.47 -14.00
N GLN A 158 -25.31 -16.22 -14.60
CA GLN A 158 -26.43 -15.57 -13.91
C GLN A 158 -27.05 -16.48 -12.85
N GLY A 159 -27.19 -17.77 -13.14
CA GLY A 159 -27.80 -18.77 -12.25
C GLY A 159 -27.02 -19.01 -10.96
N VAL A 160 -25.71 -18.79 -10.92
CA VAL A 160 -24.92 -18.90 -9.69
C VAL A 160 -25.00 -17.68 -8.79
N PHE A 161 -25.56 -16.56 -9.28
CA PHE A 161 -25.75 -15.31 -8.52
C PHE A 161 -27.23 -14.93 -8.42
N PRO A 162 -28.05 -15.63 -7.61
CA PRO A 162 -29.50 -15.44 -7.57
C PRO A 162 -29.93 -14.01 -7.19
N LYS A 163 -29.22 -13.35 -6.28
CA LYS A 163 -29.50 -11.94 -5.93
C LYS A 163 -29.28 -11.00 -7.13
N ALA A 164 -28.20 -11.23 -7.89
CA ALA A 164 -27.92 -10.45 -9.09
C ALA A 164 -28.99 -10.70 -10.15
N GLN A 165 -29.42 -11.95 -10.32
CA GLN A 165 -30.50 -12.31 -11.25
C GLN A 165 -31.81 -11.60 -10.90
N VAL A 166 -32.22 -11.59 -9.62
CA VAL A 166 -33.41 -10.84 -9.18
C VAL A 166 -33.25 -9.35 -9.47
N LEU A 167 -32.09 -8.77 -9.16
CA LEU A 167 -31.84 -7.36 -9.42
C LEU A 167 -31.77 -7.03 -10.91
N GLN A 168 -31.33 -7.95 -11.76
CA GLN A 168 -31.31 -7.79 -13.22
C GLN A 168 -32.71 -7.87 -13.81
N GLN A 169 -33.54 -8.79 -13.34
CA GLN A 169 -34.93 -8.94 -13.77
C GLN A 169 -35.81 -7.78 -13.30
N THR A 170 -35.62 -7.34 -12.05
CA THR A 170 -36.27 -6.14 -11.49
C THR A 170 -35.60 -4.85 -11.95
N GLY A 171 -34.37 -4.94 -12.48
CA GLY A 171 -33.48 -3.84 -12.84
C GLY A 171 -33.80 -3.12 -14.14
N ARG A 172 -34.92 -3.44 -14.80
CA ARG A 172 -35.46 -2.67 -15.94
C ARG A 172 -35.71 -1.19 -15.60
N TRP A 173 -35.61 -0.81 -14.33
CA TRP A 173 -35.76 0.55 -13.80
C TRP A 173 -34.44 1.20 -13.35
N LEU A 174 -33.30 0.52 -13.53
CA LEU A 174 -31.97 1.01 -13.20
C LEU A 174 -31.39 1.83 -14.36
N LEU A 175 -30.73 2.92 -14.00
CA LEU A 175 -29.89 3.68 -14.92
C LEU A 175 -28.54 2.95 -15.07
N ASN A 176 -27.99 2.98 -16.27
CA ASN A 176 -26.59 2.71 -16.53
C ASN A 176 -25.74 3.84 -15.93
N GLY A 177 -25.52 3.73 -14.62
CA GLY A 177 -24.71 4.69 -13.86
C GLY A 177 -23.28 4.87 -14.38
N ALA A 178 -22.69 3.86 -15.05
CA ALA A 178 -21.36 3.99 -15.66
C ALA A 178 -21.39 4.97 -16.83
N GLN A 179 -22.34 4.79 -17.76
CA GLN A 179 -22.51 5.68 -18.90
C GLN A 179 -22.96 7.07 -18.45
N LEU A 180 -23.88 7.16 -17.49
CA LEU A 180 -24.32 8.44 -16.91
C LEU A 180 -23.15 9.23 -16.31
N TYR A 181 -22.29 8.56 -15.53
CA TYR A 181 -21.10 9.18 -14.93
C TYR A 181 -20.12 9.69 -16.00
N GLN A 182 -19.82 8.87 -17.02
CA GLN A 182 -18.92 9.26 -18.10
C GLN A 182 -19.45 10.45 -18.91
N ASP A 183 -20.74 10.43 -19.27
CA ASP A 183 -21.37 11.51 -20.01
C ASP A 183 -21.43 12.81 -19.19
N PHE A 184 -21.73 12.74 -17.89
CA PHE A 184 -21.68 13.91 -17.01
C PHE A 184 -20.26 14.47 -16.91
N LYS A 185 -19.26 13.61 -16.76
CA LYS A 185 -17.85 14.03 -16.71
C LYS A 185 -17.41 14.71 -18.02
N ALA A 186 -17.94 14.29 -19.16
CA ALA A 186 -17.66 14.88 -20.46
C ALA A 186 -18.41 16.20 -20.72
N THR A 187 -19.56 16.43 -20.08
CA THR A 187 -20.47 17.55 -20.42
C THR A 187 -20.53 18.67 -19.38
N VAL A 188 -20.28 18.37 -18.10
CA VAL A 188 -20.35 19.36 -17.01
C VAL A 188 -19.22 20.39 -17.17
N GLY A 189 -19.58 21.68 -17.19
CA GLY A 189 -18.65 22.80 -17.40
C GLY A 189 -18.56 23.30 -18.85
N VAL A 190 -19.18 22.59 -19.81
CA VAL A 190 -19.23 22.94 -21.23
C VAL A 190 -20.62 23.46 -21.61
N GLY A 191 -21.04 24.62 -21.07
CA GLY A 191 -22.31 25.30 -21.43
C GLY A 191 -23.58 24.42 -21.36
N ASN A 192 -24.58 24.69 -22.21
CA ASN A 192 -25.88 23.98 -22.27
C ASN A 192 -25.78 22.51 -22.78
N SER A 193 -24.61 21.86 -22.73
CA SER A 193 -24.36 20.53 -23.33
C SER A 193 -25.11 19.39 -22.66
N ILE A 194 -25.62 19.57 -21.44
CA ILE A 194 -26.42 18.54 -20.76
C ILE A 194 -27.74 18.24 -21.50
N MET A 195 -28.24 19.19 -22.31
CA MET A 195 -29.40 18.97 -23.17
C MET A 195 -29.14 17.97 -24.30
N ASN A 196 -27.90 17.79 -24.71
CA ASN A 196 -27.54 16.81 -25.76
C ASN A 196 -27.65 15.36 -25.24
N LEU A 197 -27.66 15.17 -23.92
CA LEU A 197 -27.82 13.87 -23.27
C LEU A 197 -29.29 13.45 -23.13
N LEU A 198 -30.22 14.38 -23.39
CA LEU A 198 -31.65 14.19 -23.23
C LEU A 198 -32.39 14.29 -24.57
N PRO A 199 -33.57 13.68 -24.71
CA PRO A 199 -34.40 13.84 -25.90
C PRO A 199 -34.75 15.32 -26.12
N GLN A 200 -34.58 15.81 -27.36
CA GLN A 200 -34.92 17.20 -27.72
C GLN A 200 -36.42 17.54 -27.59
N THR A 201 -37.27 16.53 -27.37
CA THR A 201 -38.70 16.69 -27.11
C THR A 201 -39.01 17.22 -25.71
N LEU A 202 -38.04 17.24 -24.78
CA LEU A 202 -38.21 17.90 -23.48
C LEU A 202 -38.02 19.42 -23.60
N ALA A 203 -39.13 20.15 -23.50
CA ALA A 203 -39.12 21.59 -23.40
C ALA A 203 -38.70 22.04 -21.98
N LEU A 204 -37.40 22.31 -21.79
CA LEU A 204 -36.84 22.86 -20.57
C LEU A 204 -36.50 24.34 -20.75
N SER A 205 -36.77 25.17 -19.74
CA SER A 205 -36.33 26.56 -19.73
C SER A 205 -34.83 26.66 -19.48
N THR A 206 -34.19 27.77 -19.89
CA THR A 206 -32.76 28.00 -19.67
C THR A 206 -32.36 27.86 -18.19
N THR A 207 -33.22 28.30 -17.27
CA THR A 207 -33.01 28.13 -15.83
C THR A 207 -32.95 26.66 -15.44
N GLN A 208 -33.92 25.85 -15.91
CA GLN A 208 -33.95 24.41 -15.61
C GLN A 208 -32.74 23.66 -16.17
N VAL A 209 -32.21 24.10 -17.32
CA VAL A 209 -30.99 23.53 -17.91
C VAL A 209 -29.76 23.83 -17.04
N ASN A 210 -29.62 25.07 -16.58
CA ASN A 210 -28.53 25.46 -15.67
C ASN A 210 -28.62 24.71 -14.33
N ASP A 211 -29.82 24.58 -13.79
CA ASP A 211 -30.06 23.85 -12.54
C ASP A 211 -29.70 22.37 -12.69
N LEU A 212 -30.06 21.75 -13.81
CA LEU A 212 -29.68 20.37 -14.12
C LEU A 212 -28.15 20.22 -14.22
N GLY A 213 -27.46 21.18 -14.82
CA GLY A 213 -25.99 21.23 -14.87
C GLY A 213 -25.36 21.31 -13.48
N ASN A 214 -25.91 22.14 -12.59
CA ASN A 214 -25.47 22.25 -11.20
C ASN A 214 -25.72 20.95 -10.41
N LEU A 215 -26.87 20.29 -10.63
CA LEU A 215 -27.15 18.98 -10.03
C LEU A 215 -26.20 17.89 -10.54
N ALA A 216 -25.86 17.89 -11.84
CA ALA A 216 -24.88 16.97 -12.41
C ALA A 216 -23.47 17.20 -11.82
N LEU A 217 -23.05 18.44 -11.62
CA LEU A 217 -21.81 18.76 -10.92
C LEU A 217 -21.82 18.28 -9.46
N GLY A 218 -22.92 18.51 -8.74
CA GLY A 218 -23.10 17.99 -7.38
C GLY A 218 -23.10 16.46 -7.33
N PHE A 219 -23.63 15.79 -8.35
CA PHE A 219 -23.56 14.35 -8.52
C PHE A 219 -22.12 13.87 -8.71
N LEU A 220 -21.34 14.52 -9.58
CA LEU A 220 -19.93 14.17 -9.79
C LEU A 220 -19.11 14.34 -8.51
N HIS A 221 -19.27 15.46 -7.79
CA HIS A 221 -18.60 15.68 -6.51
C HIS A 221 -18.95 14.64 -5.45
N TRP A 222 -20.23 14.20 -5.42
CA TRP A 222 -20.64 13.12 -4.53
C TRP A 222 -19.96 11.80 -4.91
N PHE A 223 -20.00 11.40 -6.19
CA PHE A 223 -19.46 10.11 -6.64
C PHE A 223 -17.93 10.06 -6.54
N GLU A 224 -17.22 11.08 -7.01
CA GLU A 224 -15.76 11.20 -6.89
C GLU A 224 -15.29 11.39 -5.44
N GLY A 225 -16.20 11.73 -4.53
CA GLY A 225 -15.96 11.74 -3.09
C GLY A 225 -16.03 10.37 -2.43
N LEU A 226 -16.63 9.36 -3.08
CA LEU A 226 -16.76 8.00 -2.52
C LEU A 226 -15.45 7.22 -2.64
N PHE A 227 -14.86 7.19 -3.84
CA PHE A 227 -13.64 6.45 -4.15
C PHE A 227 -12.81 7.23 -5.19
N ILE A 228 -11.49 7.05 -5.16
CA ILE A 228 -10.64 7.50 -6.26
C ILE A 228 -10.95 6.64 -7.50
N GLN A 229 -11.35 7.29 -8.60
CA GLN A 229 -11.79 6.63 -9.82
C GLN A 229 -10.91 7.05 -11.02
N PRO A 230 -9.73 6.43 -11.23
CA PRO A 230 -8.92 6.67 -12.42
C PRO A 230 -9.54 6.01 -13.66
N THR A 231 -9.14 6.48 -14.84
CA THR A 231 -9.54 5.85 -16.12
C THR A 231 -8.86 4.49 -16.29
N THR A 232 -7.56 4.42 -16.01
CA THR A 232 -6.75 3.19 -15.97
C THR A 232 -5.63 3.40 -14.94
N ASN A 233 -5.16 2.31 -14.32
CA ASN A 233 -3.96 2.38 -13.50
C ASN A 233 -2.72 2.33 -14.41
N THR A 234 -1.99 3.44 -14.47
CA THR A 234 -0.79 3.59 -15.29
C THR A 234 0.49 3.19 -14.55
N SER A 235 0.44 3.06 -13.22
CA SER A 235 1.57 2.65 -12.39
C SER A 235 1.66 1.14 -12.22
N TRP A 236 0.54 0.41 -12.31
CA TRP A 236 0.57 -1.05 -12.24
C TRP A 236 1.20 -1.64 -13.50
N LYS A 237 2.17 -2.54 -13.31
CA LYS A 237 2.83 -3.29 -14.37
C LYS A 237 2.42 -4.76 -14.30
N PRO A 238 1.47 -5.20 -15.14
CA PRO A 238 0.92 -6.54 -15.04
C PRO A 238 1.95 -7.67 -15.18
N GLU A 239 3.00 -7.48 -15.98
CA GLU A 239 4.05 -8.49 -16.21
C GLU A 239 4.90 -8.78 -14.98
N ASN A 240 5.02 -7.79 -14.08
CA ASN A 240 5.79 -7.84 -12.83
C ASN A 240 4.90 -7.99 -11.57
N MET A 241 3.59 -7.78 -11.72
CA MET A 241 2.65 -7.71 -10.62
C MET A 241 3.07 -6.69 -9.54
N GLU A 242 3.54 -5.52 -9.96
CA GLU A 242 4.01 -4.46 -9.08
C GLU A 242 3.67 -3.08 -9.63
N TYR A 243 3.77 -2.07 -8.79
CA TYR A 243 3.65 -0.67 -9.14
C TYR A 243 5.04 -0.06 -9.37
N GLN A 244 5.16 0.69 -10.47
CA GLN A 244 6.37 1.43 -10.83
C GLN A 244 6.01 2.89 -11.12
N PHE A 245 6.70 3.82 -10.48
CA PHE A 245 6.43 5.26 -10.60
C PHE A 245 7.63 6.10 -10.15
N ALA A 246 7.59 7.38 -10.47
CA ALA A 246 8.65 8.31 -10.10
C ALA A 246 8.08 9.71 -9.76
N HIS A 247 8.84 10.43 -8.97
CA HIS A 247 8.60 11.83 -8.63
C HIS A 247 9.77 12.71 -9.07
N ALA A 248 9.47 13.93 -9.51
CA ALA A 248 10.49 14.96 -9.68
C ALA A 248 10.49 15.89 -8.48
N VAL A 249 11.69 16.23 -8.01
CA VAL A 249 11.93 17.18 -6.94
C VAL A 249 12.75 18.34 -7.49
N PRO A 250 12.29 19.60 -7.33
CA PRO A 250 13.02 20.76 -7.80
C PRO A 250 14.29 21.01 -6.99
N SER A 251 15.27 21.62 -7.65
CA SER A 251 16.49 22.13 -7.03
C SER A 251 16.30 23.59 -6.60
N SER A 252 17.08 24.06 -5.62
CA SER A 252 17.14 25.49 -5.27
C SER A 252 17.74 26.34 -6.39
N ASP A 253 18.64 25.77 -7.20
CA ASP A 253 19.11 26.39 -8.43
C ASP A 253 18.11 26.10 -9.57
N PRO A 254 17.42 27.11 -10.14
CA PRO A 254 16.46 26.92 -11.21
C PRO A 254 17.08 26.45 -12.53
N GLN A 255 18.41 26.60 -12.71
CA GLN A 255 19.13 26.10 -13.88
C GLN A 255 19.61 24.65 -13.68
N ALA A 256 19.60 24.14 -12.45
CA ALA A 256 20.04 22.78 -12.16
C ALA A 256 18.95 21.76 -12.55
N PRO A 257 19.36 20.55 -12.99
CA PRO A 257 18.42 19.47 -13.29
C PRO A 257 17.61 19.09 -12.04
N LYS A 258 16.33 18.78 -12.25
CA LYS A 258 15.47 18.23 -11.19
C LYS A 258 15.99 16.88 -10.76
N THR A 259 15.83 16.54 -9.49
CA THR A 259 16.15 15.20 -8.99
C THR A 259 14.96 14.29 -9.21
N ALA A 260 15.17 13.16 -9.89
CA ALA A 260 14.16 12.12 -10.02
C ALA A 260 14.32 11.08 -8.90
N ILE A 261 13.25 10.85 -8.15
CA ILE A 261 13.15 9.81 -7.13
C ILE A 261 12.21 8.74 -7.68
N VAL A 262 12.69 7.50 -7.80
CA VAL A 262 12.03 6.41 -8.53
C VAL A 262 11.74 5.25 -7.58
N ALA A 263 10.48 4.80 -7.57
CA ALA A 263 10.07 3.53 -6.99
C ALA A 263 10.01 2.48 -8.11
N GLN A 264 11.02 1.61 -8.15
CA GLN A 264 11.14 0.58 -9.19
C GLN A 264 10.31 -0.67 -8.89
N GLU A 265 10.04 -0.94 -7.61
CA GLU A 265 9.33 -2.13 -7.14
C GLU A 265 8.51 -1.75 -5.91
N TYR A 266 7.18 -1.72 -6.07
CA TYR A 266 6.24 -1.49 -4.98
C TYR A 266 5.02 -2.40 -5.12
N TYR A 267 4.71 -3.21 -4.11
CA TYR A 267 3.57 -4.14 -4.19
C TYR A 267 2.97 -4.54 -2.83
N HIS A 268 3.55 -4.07 -1.72
CA HIS A 268 3.24 -4.56 -0.38
C HIS A 268 2.27 -3.68 0.42
N GLY A 269 1.72 -2.61 -0.16
CA GLY A 269 0.59 -1.83 0.41
C GLY A 269 0.97 -0.73 1.41
N LYS A 270 2.26 -0.52 1.67
CA LYS A 270 2.75 0.63 2.46
C LYS A 270 4.07 1.12 1.89
N LEU A 271 4.14 2.37 1.47
CA LEU A 271 5.40 2.95 1.00
C LEU A 271 6.27 3.40 2.17
N ASP A 272 7.58 3.38 1.98
CA ASP A 272 8.55 3.99 2.87
C ASP A 272 9.80 4.45 2.09
N TRP A 273 10.72 5.15 2.74
CA TRP A 273 11.90 5.75 2.11
C TRP A 273 12.76 4.73 1.34
N TYR A 274 12.85 3.48 1.82
CA TYR A 274 13.64 2.43 1.18
C TYR A 274 13.04 1.90 -0.13
N ASN A 275 11.77 2.18 -0.43
CA ASN A 275 11.15 1.83 -1.71
C ASN A 275 11.65 2.73 -2.86
N TYR A 276 12.39 3.79 -2.54
CA TYR A 276 12.80 4.80 -3.48
C TYR A 276 14.31 4.79 -3.72
N THR A 277 14.66 5.13 -4.96
CA THR A 277 16.05 5.32 -5.39
C THR A 277 16.18 6.66 -6.12
N ILE A 278 17.35 7.28 -6.02
CA ILE A 278 17.68 8.47 -6.79
C ILE A 278 18.20 8.04 -8.16
N ALA A 279 17.62 8.61 -9.20
CA ALA A 279 17.97 8.29 -10.57
C ALA A 279 19.13 9.14 -11.09
N HIS A 280 20.25 8.50 -11.47
CA HIS A 280 21.32 9.15 -12.25
C HIS A 280 21.16 8.89 -13.75
N GLY A 281 21.22 9.95 -14.56
CA GLY A 281 21.44 9.91 -16.02
C GLY A 281 20.34 9.34 -16.93
N ALA A 282 19.47 8.43 -16.47
CA ALA A 282 18.54 7.70 -17.35
C ALA A 282 17.10 8.27 -17.41
N HIS A 283 16.69 9.08 -16.44
CA HIS A 283 15.29 9.56 -16.31
C HIS A 283 15.10 10.99 -16.86
N HIS A 284 15.77 11.28 -17.98
CA HIS A 284 15.87 12.61 -18.61
C HIS A 284 14.53 13.32 -18.85
N ASN A 285 13.43 12.59 -19.07
CA ASN A 285 12.10 13.19 -19.28
C ASN A 285 11.50 13.85 -18.02
N LEU A 286 11.80 13.32 -16.84
CA LEU A 286 11.41 13.94 -15.56
C LEU A 286 12.35 15.10 -15.19
N VAL A 287 13.62 14.95 -15.53
CA VAL A 287 14.68 15.92 -15.26
C VAL A 287 14.57 17.15 -16.17
N GLY A 288 14.10 16.97 -17.42
CA GLY A 288 13.88 18.01 -18.42
C GLY A 288 12.43 18.49 -18.57
N ALA A 289 11.50 18.03 -17.71
CA ALA A 289 10.11 18.48 -17.73
C ALA A 289 10.03 19.99 -17.43
N ALA A 290 9.36 20.74 -18.31
CA ALA A 290 9.22 22.19 -18.23
C ALA A 290 8.88 22.66 -16.80
N SER A 291 9.48 23.75 -16.33
CA SER A 291 9.21 24.24 -14.98
C SER A 291 7.74 24.65 -14.81
N LEU A 292 7.13 24.27 -13.69
CA LEU A 292 5.79 24.78 -13.35
C LEU A 292 5.92 26.26 -12.94
N PRO A 293 4.92 27.11 -13.24
CA PRO A 293 4.83 28.42 -12.61
C PRO A 293 4.85 28.22 -11.08
N ASN A 294 5.77 28.90 -10.39
CA ASN A 294 6.01 28.80 -8.93
C ASN A 294 6.62 27.50 -8.38
N GLU A 295 7.27 26.66 -9.20
CA GLU A 295 7.94 25.44 -8.70
C GLU A 295 9.05 25.74 -7.67
N GLN A 296 9.63 26.95 -7.70
CA GLN A 296 10.61 27.39 -6.69
C GLN A 296 9.99 27.68 -5.32
N VAL A 297 8.67 27.91 -5.24
CA VAL A 297 7.97 28.08 -3.94
C VAL A 297 7.97 26.77 -3.15
N GLU A 298 8.16 25.64 -3.83
CA GLU A 298 8.27 24.31 -3.22
C GLU A 298 9.66 24.03 -2.60
N VAL A 299 10.62 24.95 -2.77
CA VAL A 299 11.93 24.90 -2.11
C VAL A 299 11.98 25.92 -0.98
N THR A 300 12.20 25.46 0.25
CA THR A 300 12.20 26.33 1.44
C THR A 300 13.47 26.12 2.27
N THR A 301 14.13 27.23 2.61
CA THR A 301 15.25 27.23 3.55
C THR A 301 14.76 27.62 4.94
N GLN A 302 15.15 26.86 5.96
CA GLN A 302 14.82 27.13 7.35
C GLN A 302 16.09 27.22 8.19
N ASN A 303 16.17 28.27 9.00
CA ASN A 303 17.21 28.47 9.99
C ASN A 303 16.59 28.36 11.37
N ARG A 304 17.04 27.40 12.18
CA ARG A 304 16.55 27.21 13.54
C ARG A 304 17.69 27.09 14.53
N THR A 305 17.56 27.81 15.64
CA THR A 305 18.39 27.61 16.83
C THR A 305 17.58 26.80 17.83
N MET A 306 18.14 25.67 18.27
CA MET A 306 17.49 24.71 19.15
C MET A 306 18.39 24.39 20.34
N LEU A 307 17.79 23.93 21.43
CA LEU A 307 18.52 23.41 22.59
C LEU A 307 18.71 21.91 22.40
N PRO A 308 19.96 21.39 22.32
CA PRO A 308 20.19 19.97 22.30
C PRO A 308 19.81 19.35 23.65
N GLY A 309 19.16 18.19 23.61
CA GLY A 309 18.88 17.39 24.80
C GLY A 309 19.78 16.15 24.83
N PRO A 310 20.15 15.63 26.01
CA PRO A 310 20.85 14.35 26.08
C PRO A 310 19.96 13.22 25.53
N VAL A 311 20.55 12.25 24.85
CA VAL A 311 19.82 11.06 24.41
C VAL A 311 19.36 10.27 25.64
N ARG A 312 18.06 9.98 25.71
CA ARG A 312 17.44 9.23 26.81
C ARG A 312 16.48 8.19 26.27
N TYR A 313 16.42 7.04 26.93
CA TYR A 313 15.37 6.04 26.74
C TYR A 313 14.82 5.61 28.10
N ARG A 314 13.65 4.97 28.09
CA ARG A 314 12.99 4.54 29.32
C ARG A 314 13.81 3.45 30.02
N GLY A 315 14.08 3.63 31.31
CA GLY A 315 14.91 2.70 32.11
C GLY A 315 16.41 2.83 31.87
N MET A 316 16.85 3.94 31.28
CA MET A 316 18.27 4.24 31.08
C MET A 316 18.93 4.68 32.41
N PRO A 317 20.14 4.20 32.74
CA PRO A 317 20.86 4.61 33.93
C PRO A 317 21.13 6.12 33.98
N VAL A 318 21.12 6.69 35.18
CA VAL A 318 21.53 8.09 35.37
C VAL A 318 23.05 8.16 35.39
N PRO A 319 23.67 9.01 34.56
CA PRO A 319 25.09 8.92 34.26
C PRO A 319 25.98 9.73 35.22
N ARG A 320 25.46 10.14 36.39
CA ARG A 320 26.19 10.95 37.37
C ARG A 320 26.09 10.39 38.77
N PHE A 321 24.91 10.53 39.38
CA PHE A 321 24.66 10.04 40.72
C PHE A 321 23.87 8.74 40.70
N TRP A 322 23.82 8.10 41.86
CA TRP A 322 22.96 6.95 42.05
C TRP A 322 21.50 7.41 42.06
N GLU A 323 20.68 6.69 41.31
CA GLU A 323 19.23 6.73 41.33
C GLU A 323 18.73 5.31 41.63
N PHE A 324 17.60 5.18 42.32
CA PHE A 324 16.89 3.90 42.32
C PHE A 324 16.17 3.75 40.99
N GLU A 325 16.78 3.00 40.07
CA GLU A 325 16.29 2.80 38.71
C GLU A 325 14.97 2.01 38.69
N ASP A 326 14.13 2.29 37.69
CA ASP A 326 12.92 1.52 37.42
C ASP A 326 13.28 0.10 36.96
N GLY A 327 12.85 -0.93 37.72
CA GLY A 327 13.20 -2.34 37.48
C GLY A 327 12.63 -2.96 36.20
N VAL A 328 11.97 -2.18 35.34
CA VAL A 328 11.56 -2.60 33.99
C VAL A 328 12.78 -2.91 33.11
N VAL A 329 13.92 -2.24 33.33
CA VAL A 329 15.18 -2.51 32.62
C VAL A 329 16.23 -2.97 33.62
N ASP A 330 16.86 -4.12 33.36
CA ASP A 330 17.82 -4.76 34.26
C ASP A 330 19.12 -5.05 33.51
N PHE A 331 20.10 -4.15 33.65
CA PHE A 331 21.40 -4.31 33.01
C PHE A 331 22.23 -5.47 33.59
N GLY A 332 21.90 -5.95 34.81
CA GLY A 332 22.58 -7.07 35.44
C GLY A 332 22.21 -8.43 34.83
N LYS A 333 21.12 -8.49 34.06
CA LYS A 333 20.66 -9.71 33.34
C LYS A 333 21.13 -9.81 31.90
N PHE A 334 21.99 -8.91 31.43
CA PHE A 334 22.66 -9.09 30.14
C PHE A 334 23.60 -10.31 30.23
N TYR A 335 23.10 -11.46 29.78
CA TYR A 335 23.93 -12.64 29.52
C TYR A 335 24.36 -12.57 28.06
N GLU A 336 25.50 -11.95 27.80
CA GLU A 336 26.03 -11.83 26.45
C GLU A 336 26.54 -13.21 25.96
N ASN A 337 25.91 -13.74 24.91
CA ASN A 337 26.55 -14.76 24.09
C ASN A 337 27.46 -14.10 23.04
N THR A 338 28.42 -14.81 22.47
CA THR A 338 29.38 -14.25 21.49
C THR A 338 28.73 -13.65 20.24
N THR A 339 27.45 -13.96 20.00
CA THR A 339 26.63 -13.46 18.89
C THR A 339 25.81 -12.21 19.22
N ASP A 340 25.73 -11.79 20.49
CA ASP A 340 24.77 -10.77 20.95
C ASP A 340 25.34 -9.34 20.95
N LEU A 341 26.09 -8.99 19.89
CA LEU A 341 26.73 -7.67 19.72
C LEU A 341 25.77 -6.47 19.91
N PRO A 342 24.52 -6.48 19.43
CA PRO A 342 23.61 -5.34 19.66
C PRO A 342 23.29 -5.09 21.13
N GLN A 343 23.23 -6.15 21.94
CA GLN A 343 22.98 -6.04 23.38
C GLN A 343 24.19 -5.43 24.09
N ALA A 344 25.39 -5.89 23.75
CA ALA A 344 26.63 -5.34 24.27
C ALA A 344 26.80 -3.85 23.92
N LEU A 345 26.49 -3.46 22.67
CA LEU A 345 26.51 -2.06 22.24
C LEU A 345 25.51 -1.19 23.01
N LEU A 346 24.29 -1.69 23.26
CA LEU A 346 23.29 -0.98 24.04
C LEU A 346 23.72 -0.80 25.51
N ALA A 347 24.27 -1.85 26.12
CA ALA A 347 24.78 -1.80 27.49
C ALA A 347 25.95 -0.82 27.60
N GLN A 348 26.91 -0.87 26.67
CA GLN A 348 28.05 0.05 26.63
C GLN A 348 27.60 1.51 26.43
N PHE A 349 26.65 1.74 25.52
CA PHE A 349 26.06 3.06 25.32
C PHE A 349 25.37 3.57 26.59
N GLY A 350 24.50 2.76 27.21
CA GLY A 350 23.74 3.16 28.40
C GLY A 350 24.62 3.47 29.60
N LEU A 351 25.62 2.62 29.86
CA LEU A 351 26.45 2.68 31.08
C LEU A 351 27.64 3.63 30.97
N ILE A 352 28.24 3.78 29.79
CA ILE A 352 29.54 4.48 29.63
C ILE A 352 29.39 5.74 28.78
N TYR A 353 28.81 5.63 27.58
CA TYR A 353 28.88 6.70 26.58
C TYR A 353 27.64 7.61 26.52
N SER A 354 26.65 7.37 27.37
CA SER A 354 25.36 8.07 27.31
C SER A 354 25.43 9.60 27.43
N ASN A 355 26.44 10.11 28.12
CA ASN A 355 26.67 11.55 28.31
C ASN A 355 27.11 12.27 27.04
N ASP A 356 27.71 11.56 26.09
CA ASP A 356 28.35 12.16 24.91
C ASP A 356 27.36 12.33 23.74
N TRP A 357 26.14 11.81 23.90
CA TRP A 357 25.14 11.80 22.84
C TRP A 357 24.02 12.78 23.12
N GLN A 358 23.79 13.65 22.15
CA GLN A 358 22.73 14.62 22.18
C GLN A 358 21.82 14.50 20.97
N ILE A 359 20.54 14.80 21.17
CA ILE A 359 19.52 14.82 20.14
C ILE A 359 18.95 16.22 19.99
N VAL A 360 18.79 16.64 18.74
CA VAL A 360 18.15 17.90 18.39
C VAL A 360 16.88 17.54 17.60
N PRO A 361 15.69 17.70 18.19
CA PRO A 361 14.45 17.34 17.50
C PRO A 361 14.16 18.35 16.37
N TYR A 362 14.16 17.86 15.13
CA TYR A 362 13.88 18.67 13.95
C TYR A 362 12.66 18.15 13.19
N LYS A 363 11.72 19.05 12.86
CA LYS A 363 10.51 18.68 12.09
C LYS A 363 10.78 18.87 10.60
N VAL A 364 10.68 17.79 9.84
CA VAL A 364 10.85 17.80 8.39
C VAL A 364 9.47 17.81 7.70
N PRO A 365 9.25 18.62 6.65
CA PRO A 365 8.03 18.56 5.85
C PRO A 365 7.87 17.19 5.18
N VAL A 366 6.67 16.62 5.27
CA VAL A 366 6.31 15.39 4.54
C VAL A 366 6.28 15.67 3.03
N GLY A 367 6.65 14.69 2.22
CA GLY A 367 6.72 14.80 0.76
C GLY A 367 7.91 15.61 0.27
N SER A 368 8.97 15.72 1.07
CA SER A 368 10.15 16.51 0.73
C SER A 368 11.44 15.71 0.75
N LEU A 369 12.35 16.11 -0.14
CA LEU A 369 13.76 15.77 -0.11
C LEU A 369 14.49 16.90 0.61
N SER A 370 15.09 16.58 1.75
CA SER A 370 15.63 17.55 2.69
C SER A 370 17.13 17.42 2.82
N THR A 371 17.84 18.54 2.82
CA THR A 371 19.29 18.59 3.06
C THR A 371 19.61 19.45 4.25
N VAL A 372 20.52 18.97 5.10
CA VAL A 372 21.12 19.78 6.15
C VAL A 372 22.33 20.49 5.55
N LYS A 373 22.24 21.81 5.36
CA LYS A 373 23.32 22.61 4.77
C LYS A 373 24.41 22.89 5.79
N LYS A 374 24.01 23.18 7.03
CA LYS A 374 24.95 23.60 8.08
C LYS A 374 24.43 23.26 9.47
N ILE A 375 25.33 22.76 10.31
CA ILE A 375 25.11 22.63 11.76
C ILE A 375 26.24 23.39 12.46
N VAL A 376 25.88 24.30 13.35
CA VAL A 376 26.82 25.00 14.24
C VAL A 376 26.40 24.75 15.68
N VAL A 377 27.26 24.10 16.44
CA VAL A 377 27.06 23.86 17.86
C VAL A 377 27.81 24.93 18.64
N THR A 378 27.12 25.59 19.57
CA THR A 378 27.70 26.52 20.55
C THR A 378 27.72 25.84 21.90
N ASP A 379 28.89 25.76 22.52
CA ASP A 379 29.08 25.14 23.84
C ASP A 379 28.87 26.12 25.01
N VAL A 380 28.99 25.61 26.25
CA VAL A 380 28.90 26.40 27.48
C VAL A 380 29.97 27.48 27.61
N PHE A 381 31.10 27.36 26.91
CA PHE A 381 32.18 28.34 26.88
C PHE A 381 32.01 29.37 25.76
N GLY A 382 30.94 29.25 24.96
CA GLY A 382 30.66 30.12 23.81
C GLY A 382 31.47 29.78 22.56
N GLN A 383 32.23 28.69 22.55
CA GLN A 383 32.93 28.23 21.35
C GLN A 383 31.94 27.69 20.33
N LYS A 384 32.20 27.96 19.06
CA LYS A 384 31.35 27.55 17.93
C LYS A 384 32.06 26.49 17.09
N THR A 385 31.48 25.31 17.04
CA THR A 385 31.99 24.19 16.25
C THR A 385 31.06 23.94 15.07
N VAL A 386 31.60 23.97 13.86
CA VAL A 386 30.87 23.58 12.65
C VAL A 386 30.92 22.05 12.54
N VAL A 387 29.74 21.42 12.56
CA VAL A 387 29.63 19.96 12.43
C VAL A 387 29.40 19.63 10.96
N ASN A 388 30.33 18.86 10.40
CA ASN A 388 30.30 18.37 9.04
C ASN A 388 29.67 16.98 8.96
N ALA A 389 29.09 16.63 7.82
CA ALA A 389 28.56 15.28 7.60
C ALA A 389 29.70 14.24 7.62
N ALA A 390 29.47 13.10 8.25
CA ALA A 390 30.49 12.06 8.43
C ALA A 390 30.94 11.42 7.10
N ASN A 391 30.08 11.39 6.09
CA ASN A 391 30.29 10.70 4.82
C ASN A 391 30.67 11.65 3.65
N GLN A 392 31.41 12.72 3.94
CA GLN A 392 31.87 13.68 2.92
C GLN A 392 32.95 13.14 1.97
N LYS A 393 33.55 11.99 2.28
CA LYS A 393 34.62 11.36 1.49
C LYS A 393 34.33 9.89 1.24
N LEU A 394 34.75 9.39 0.07
CA LEU A 394 34.75 7.95 -0.28
C LEU A 394 35.89 7.19 0.40
N ASP A 395 36.22 7.57 1.63
CA ASP A 395 37.34 6.98 2.36
C ASP A 395 36.83 5.73 3.10
N PRO A 396 37.40 4.53 2.89
CA PRO A 396 36.95 3.28 3.53
C PRO A 396 37.25 3.22 5.03
N THR A 397 37.51 4.36 5.67
CA THR A 397 37.69 4.42 7.12
C THR A 397 36.35 4.24 7.82
N TRP A 398 36.38 3.66 9.02
CA TRP A 398 35.22 3.45 9.90
C TRP A 398 34.47 4.77 10.26
N GLN A 399 35.07 5.93 9.96
CA GLN A 399 34.50 7.25 10.20
C GLN A 399 33.49 7.66 9.11
N SER A 400 33.54 7.04 7.94
CA SER A 400 32.64 7.30 6.82
C SER A 400 31.41 6.39 6.88
N TRP A 401 30.50 6.65 7.82
CA TRP A 401 29.23 5.93 7.92
C TRP A 401 28.03 6.88 7.82
N SER A 402 26.92 6.35 7.30
CA SER A 402 25.67 7.09 7.16
C SER A 402 24.50 6.10 7.11
N MET A 403 23.33 6.55 7.56
CA MET A 403 22.10 5.77 7.58
C MET A 403 21.00 6.54 6.85
N PHE A 404 19.97 5.83 6.38
CA PHE A 404 18.78 6.40 5.74
C PHE A 404 19.01 7.15 4.41
N ASN A 405 20.17 6.96 3.79
CA ASN A 405 20.43 7.48 2.44
C ASN A 405 19.66 6.67 1.40
N LEU A 406 19.17 7.36 0.37
CA LEU A 406 18.59 6.69 -0.80
C LEU A 406 19.68 6.08 -1.68
N ASN A 407 19.40 4.90 -2.21
CA ASN A 407 20.28 4.28 -3.19
C ASN A 407 20.29 5.10 -4.49
N GLN A 408 21.44 5.21 -5.15
CA GLN A 408 21.59 5.90 -6.43
C GLN A 408 21.66 4.89 -7.59
N SER A 409 20.57 4.78 -8.35
CA SER A 409 20.53 3.93 -9.54
C SER A 409 21.37 4.51 -10.67
N ASN A 410 22.12 3.68 -11.40
CA ASN A 410 23.00 4.05 -12.52
C ASN A 410 24.07 5.09 -12.18
N ALA A 411 24.41 5.24 -10.89
CA ALA A 411 25.53 6.08 -10.49
C ALA A 411 26.86 5.46 -10.96
N PRO A 412 27.79 6.25 -11.51
CA PRO A 412 29.15 5.79 -11.78
C PRO A 412 29.81 5.18 -10.53
N LEU A 413 30.63 4.15 -10.73
CA LEU A 413 31.49 3.61 -9.67
C LEU A 413 32.32 4.73 -9.03
N GLY A 414 32.27 4.86 -7.71
CA GLY A 414 32.91 5.95 -6.98
C GLY A 414 32.10 7.25 -6.91
N SER A 415 30.79 7.21 -7.12
CA SER A 415 29.90 8.34 -6.83
C SER A 415 29.74 8.54 -5.32
N TYR A 416 29.74 9.80 -4.87
CA TYR A 416 29.49 10.14 -3.47
C TYR A 416 28.06 9.76 -3.05
N PRO A 417 27.85 9.30 -1.80
CA PRO A 417 26.52 9.04 -1.29
C PRO A 417 25.67 10.32 -1.29
N ASP A 418 24.37 10.17 -1.52
CA ASP A 418 23.44 11.29 -1.42
C ASP A 418 23.02 11.48 0.04
N ASN A 419 23.31 12.66 0.60
CA ASN A 419 23.04 12.98 2.01
C ASN A 419 21.67 13.61 2.23
N ARG A 420 20.81 13.61 1.22
CA ARG A 420 19.46 14.15 1.32
C ARG A 420 18.53 13.12 1.95
N LEU A 421 17.85 13.54 3.02
CA LEU A 421 16.83 12.76 3.68
C LEU A 421 15.52 12.87 2.90
N PHE A 422 14.96 11.74 2.48
CA PHE A 422 13.65 11.71 1.86
C PHE A 422 12.57 11.27 2.85
N MET A 423 11.53 12.11 3.00
CA MET A 423 10.38 11.80 3.84
C MET A 423 9.13 11.67 2.96
N PRO A 424 8.77 10.46 2.49
CA PRO A 424 7.66 10.30 1.57
C PRO A 424 6.29 10.59 2.24
N PRO A 425 5.27 11.05 1.49
CA PRO A 425 3.90 11.24 1.97
C PRO A 425 3.14 9.91 1.99
N THR A 426 3.50 9.07 2.96
CA THR A 426 2.99 7.70 3.08
C THR A 426 1.82 7.61 4.04
N VAL A 427 0.99 6.58 3.85
CA VAL A 427 -0.17 6.34 4.70
C VAL A 427 0.28 5.85 6.08
N HIS A 428 -0.03 6.64 7.12
CA HIS A 428 0.32 6.25 8.49
C HIS A 428 -0.54 5.08 9.01
N LYS A 429 -1.86 5.15 8.77
CA LYS A 429 -2.81 4.10 9.15
C LYS A 429 -3.86 3.95 8.05
N SER A 430 -4.01 2.72 7.54
CA SER A 430 -5.08 2.33 6.62
C SER A 430 -6.02 1.33 7.29
N LEU A 431 -7.27 1.34 6.86
CA LEU A 431 -8.22 0.25 7.03
C LEU A 431 -8.33 -0.45 5.69
N GLU A 432 -8.15 -1.76 5.67
CA GLU A 432 -8.25 -2.59 4.48
C GLU A 432 -9.45 -3.53 4.64
N SER A 433 -10.25 -3.67 3.58
CA SER A 433 -11.33 -4.65 3.54
C SER A 433 -10.79 -6.06 3.33
N GLU A 434 -11.64 -7.07 3.55
CA GLU A 434 -11.40 -8.38 2.95
C GLU A 434 -11.22 -8.24 1.43
N PRO A 435 -10.31 -9.01 0.79
CA PRO A 435 -10.10 -8.93 -0.66
C PRO A 435 -11.40 -9.21 -1.43
N ILE A 436 -11.76 -8.35 -2.37
CA ILE A 436 -12.91 -8.59 -3.26
C ILE A 436 -12.55 -9.59 -4.36
N GLU A 437 -11.28 -9.65 -4.74
CA GLU A 437 -10.71 -10.63 -5.66
C GLU A 437 -9.40 -11.20 -5.08
N GLU A 438 -9.16 -12.48 -5.32
CA GLU A 438 -7.98 -13.20 -4.86
C GLU A 438 -7.60 -14.26 -5.89
N VAL A 439 -6.39 -14.11 -6.45
CA VAL A 439 -5.81 -15.03 -7.43
C VAL A 439 -4.48 -15.55 -6.90
N LEU A 440 -4.37 -16.88 -6.83
CA LEU A 440 -3.16 -17.57 -6.42
C LEU A 440 -2.44 -18.09 -7.66
N PHE A 441 -1.22 -17.62 -7.90
CA PHE A 441 -0.31 -18.15 -8.90
C PHE A 441 0.56 -19.24 -8.26
N THR A 442 0.46 -20.48 -8.75
CA THR A 442 1.27 -21.60 -8.25
C THR A 442 1.98 -22.32 -9.39
N ARG A 443 3.20 -22.80 -9.12
CA ARG A 443 3.89 -23.74 -10.02
C ARG A 443 3.34 -25.15 -9.82
N ASP A 444 3.13 -25.82 -10.94
CA ASP A 444 2.90 -27.25 -11.04
C ASP A 444 4.13 -27.87 -11.72
N GLU A 445 5.07 -28.34 -10.89
CA GLU A 445 6.35 -28.88 -11.35
C GLU A 445 6.18 -30.19 -12.13
N MET A 446 5.12 -30.98 -11.87
CA MET A 446 4.87 -32.23 -12.57
C MET A 446 4.45 -31.98 -14.03
N ASN A 447 3.62 -30.96 -14.25
CA ASN A 447 3.13 -30.59 -15.58
C ASN A 447 3.94 -29.48 -16.26
N ASN A 448 4.93 -28.92 -15.58
CA ASN A 448 5.74 -27.78 -16.04
C ASN A 448 4.86 -26.58 -16.48
N LEU A 449 3.82 -26.30 -15.68
CA LEU A 449 2.87 -25.22 -15.90
C LEU A 449 2.80 -24.30 -14.68
N VAL A 450 2.32 -23.08 -14.90
CA VAL A 450 1.87 -22.21 -13.82
C VAL A 450 0.36 -22.09 -13.89
N TRP A 451 -0.31 -22.16 -12.74
CA TRP A 451 -1.76 -21.99 -12.64
C TRP A 451 -2.09 -20.68 -11.96
N GLY A 452 -2.92 -19.86 -12.59
CA GLY A 452 -3.63 -18.76 -11.94
C GLY A 452 -4.97 -19.28 -11.42
N ILE A 453 -5.06 -19.50 -10.11
CA ILE A 453 -6.23 -20.06 -9.44
C ILE A 453 -7.07 -18.93 -8.86
N GLU A 454 -8.25 -18.70 -9.43
CA GLU A 454 -9.24 -17.76 -8.91
C GLU A 454 -9.88 -18.36 -7.66
N ARG A 455 -9.49 -17.89 -6.47
CA ARG A 455 -10.06 -18.32 -5.20
C ARG A 455 -11.30 -17.53 -4.86
N VAL A 456 -11.23 -16.22 -5.11
CA VAL A 456 -12.27 -15.25 -4.78
C VAL A 456 -12.46 -14.32 -5.96
N ILE A 457 -13.73 -14.10 -6.31
CA ILE A 457 -14.12 -13.16 -7.37
C ILE A 457 -15.14 -12.16 -6.84
N ALA A 458 -15.20 -10.99 -7.48
CA ALA A 458 -16.27 -10.05 -7.27
C ALA A 458 -17.54 -10.57 -7.94
N SER A 459 -18.62 -10.74 -7.17
CA SER A 459 -19.93 -11.02 -7.76
C SER A 459 -20.42 -9.82 -8.60
N PRO A 460 -21.45 -9.98 -9.45
CA PRO A 460 -22.05 -8.85 -10.15
C PRO A 460 -22.61 -7.73 -9.26
N LEU A 461 -22.72 -7.97 -7.94
CA LEU A 461 -23.13 -7.00 -6.92
C LEU A 461 -21.94 -6.35 -6.18
N GLY A 462 -20.70 -6.69 -6.57
CA GLY A 462 -19.46 -6.28 -5.91
C GLY A 462 -19.16 -7.00 -4.59
N GLU A 463 -19.92 -8.03 -4.25
CA GLU A 463 -19.69 -8.82 -3.03
C GLU A 463 -18.58 -9.86 -3.25
N ARG A 464 -17.68 -10.00 -2.28
CA ARG A 464 -16.66 -11.06 -2.18
C ARG A 464 -17.34 -12.42 -2.26
N THR A 465 -16.96 -13.26 -3.24
CA THR A 465 -17.53 -14.59 -3.39
C THR A 465 -16.45 -15.66 -3.58
N GLN A 466 -16.54 -16.75 -2.84
CA GLN A 466 -15.61 -17.88 -2.99
C GLN A 466 -15.93 -18.65 -4.27
N TRP A 467 -14.99 -18.65 -5.20
CA TRP A 467 -15.22 -19.18 -6.53
C TRP A 467 -15.12 -20.72 -6.57
N ASN A 468 -14.26 -21.31 -5.74
CA ASN A 468 -14.09 -22.77 -5.62
C ASN A 468 -15.42 -23.53 -5.45
N GLU A 469 -16.34 -23.00 -4.64
CA GLU A 469 -17.65 -23.62 -4.40
C GLU A 469 -18.62 -23.38 -5.56
N LEU A 470 -18.58 -22.17 -6.14
CA LEU A 470 -19.49 -21.78 -7.21
C LEU A 470 -19.17 -22.45 -8.54
N VAL A 471 -17.90 -22.79 -8.81
CA VAL A 471 -17.52 -23.54 -10.03
C VAL A 471 -18.31 -24.84 -10.13
N ARG A 472 -18.49 -25.57 -9.02
CA ARG A 472 -19.28 -26.82 -9.00
C ARG A 472 -20.76 -26.57 -9.30
N LYS A 473 -21.34 -25.50 -8.74
CA LYS A 473 -22.74 -25.12 -8.98
C LYS A 473 -22.94 -24.66 -10.43
N ARG A 474 -22.01 -23.84 -10.95
CA ARG A 474 -21.99 -23.38 -12.34
C ARG A 474 -21.96 -24.56 -13.28
N LYS A 475 -21.09 -25.54 -13.02
CA LYS A 475 -21.01 -26.78 -13.79
C LYS A 475 -22.34 -27.53 -13.82
N ALA A 476 -22.98 -27.77 -12.68
CA ALA A 476 -24.27 -28.46 -12.63
C ALA A 476 -25.38 -27.71 -13.42
N GLN A 477 -25.39 -26.38 -13.34
CA GLN A 477 -26.31 -25.54 -14.12
C GLN A 477 -26.01 -25.61 -15.62
N LEU A 478 -24.74 -25.52 -16.03
CA LEU A 478 -24.32 -25.67 -17.42
C LEU A 478 -24.74 -27.02 -17.99
N GLN A 479 -24.53 -28.11 -17.25
CA GLN A 479 -24.97 -29.44 -17.66
C GLN A 479 -26.49 -29.49 -17.89
N THR A 480 -27.27 -28.89 -16.99
CA THR A 480 -28.73 -28.83 -17.13
C THR A 480 -29.14 -28.07 -18.39
N LEU A 481 -28.53 -26.90 -18.64
CA LEU A 481 -28.84 -26.06 -19.81
C LEU A 481 -28.43 -26.71 -21.13
N VAL A 482 -27.26 -27.35 -21.17
CA VAL A 482 -26.74 -28.03 -22.38
C VAL A 482 -27.55 -29.29 -22.68
N ASN A 483 -27.94 -30.07 -21.67
CA ASN A 483 -28.78 -31.25 -21.85
C ASN A 483 -30.21 -30.88 -22.29
N PHE A 484 -30.75 -29.78 -21.77
CA PHE A 484 -32.04 -29.25 -22.21
C PHE A 484 -32.02 -28.84 -23.69
N ASN A 485 -30.93 -28.20 -24.13
CA ASN A 485 -30.79 -27.74 -25.51
C ASN A 485 -30.39 -28.85 -26.50
N ASN A 486 -29.81 -29.95 -26.04
CA ASN A 486 -29.34 -31.07 -26.86
C ASN A 486 -29.98 -32.39 -26.42
N ALA A 487 -31.32 -32.48 -26.53
CA ALA A 487 -32.04 -33.73 -26.41
C ALA A 487 -31.76 -34.65 -27.63
N SER A 488 -30.51 -35.07 -27.81
CA SER A 488 -30.16 -36.21 -28.65
C SER A 488 -30.22 -37.48 -27.79
N PRO A 489 -30.79 -38.59 -28.28
CA PRO A 489 -30.77 -39.85 -27.56
C PRO A 489 -29.31 -40.26 -27.33
N ALA A 490 -28.96 -40.55 -26.08
CA ALA A 490 -27.65 -41.09 -25.74
C ALA A 490 -27.42 -42.35 -26.59
N THR A 491 -26.40 -42.34 -27.45
CA THR A 491 -25.93 -43.55 -28.10
C THR A 491 -25.54 -44.52 -26.99
N PRO A 492 -26.09 -45.73 -26.91
CA PRO A 492 -25.74 -46.65 -25.84
C PRO A 492 -24.24 -46.91 -25.90
N LEU A 493 -23.53 -46.55 -24.82
CA LEU A 493 -22.16 -46.97 -24.61
C LEU A 493 -22.16 -48.50 -24.62
N VAL A 494 -21.36 -49.10 -25.50
CA VAL A 494 -21.11 -50.55 -25.46
C VAL A 494 -20.61 -50.88 -24.06
N ALA A 495 -21.18 -51.91 -23.41
CA ALA A 495 -20.74 -52.34 -22.09
C ALA A 495 -19.28 -52.82 -22.15
N THR A 496 -18.33 -51.94 -21.83
CA THR A 496 -16.90 -52.25 -21.72
C THR A 496 -16.49 -52.12 -20.25
N ASP A 497 -15.60 -52.98 -19.74
CA ASP A 497 -15.12 -52.88 -18.36
C ASP A 497 -14.21 -51.66 -18.13
N PHE A 498 -13.66 -51.10 -19.21
CA PHE A 498 -12.81 -49.91 -19.19
C PHE A 498 -13.26 -48.88 -20.23
N VAL A 499 -13.21 -47.61 -19.84
CA VAL A 499 -13.32 -46.46 -20.73
C VAL A 499 -11.91 -45.89 -20.87
N TYR A 500 -11.40 -45.90 -22.10
CA TYR A 500 -10.13 -45.25 -22.42
C TYR A 500 -10.41 -43.79 -22.78
N ASP A 501 -10.10 -42.88 -21.86
CA ASP A 501 -10.20 -41.46 -22.12
C ASP A 501 -8.91 -41.00 -22.81
N TYR A 502 -8.99 -40.84 -24.14
CA TYR A 502 -7.91 -40.27 -24.97
C TYR A 502 -7.69 -38.76 -24.69
N ILE A 503 -8.43 -38.18 -23.76
CA ILE A 503 -8.45 -36.75 -23.45
C ILE A 503 -8.10 -36.55 -21.98
N THR A 504 -7.50 -35.41 -21.67
CA THR A 504 -7.15 -34.93 -20.32
C THR A 504 -8.27 -35.12 -19.31
N ASN A 505 -7.93 -35.45 -18.07
CA ASN A 505 -8.88 -35.36 -16.97
C ASN A 505 -9.37 -33.91 -16.75
N GLU A 506 -10.53 -33.77 -16.12
CA GLU A 506 -11.18 -32.47 -15.96
C GLU A 506 -10.54 -31.64 -14.83
N ILE A 507 -10.03 -30.46 -15.19
CA ILE A 507 -9.56 -29.45 -14.23
C ILE A 507 -10.69 -28.46 -13.93
N PRO A 508 -10.85 -28.01 -12.66
CA PRO A 508 -11.82 -26.97 -12.31
C PRO A 508 -11.66 -25.68 -13.13
N GLU A 509 -12.79 -25.08 -13.55
CA GLU A 509 -12.78 -23.91 -14.43
C GLU A 509 -12.14 -22.64 -13.84
N ASN A 510 -11.87 -22.62 -12.54
CA ASN A 510 -11.18 -21.51 -11.88
C ASN A 510 -9.65 -21.59 -11.96
N TRP A 511 -9.11 -22.62 -12.60
CA TRP A 511 -7.67 -22.77 -12.83
C TRP A 511 -7.36 -22.34 -14.26
N ILE A 512 -6.66 -21.22 -14.39
CA ILE A 512 -6.28 -20.65 -15.69
C ILE A 512 -4.81 -20.98 -15.96
N PRO A 513 -4.48 -21.69 -17.05
CA PRO A 513 -3.11 -22.11 -17.31
C PRO A 513 -2.25 -20.95 -17.78
N PHE A 514 -0.98 -20.96 -17.38
CA PHE A 514 0.09 -20.12 -17.89
C PHE A 514 1.21 -21.03 -18.42
N ILE A 515 1.46 -20.91 -19.72
CA ILE A 515 2.45 -21.69 -20.46
C ILE A 515 3.71 -20.88 -20.68
N ARG A 516 4.84 -21.54 -20.54
CA ARG A 516 6.15 -20.90 -20.73
C ARG A 516 6.42 -20.66 -22.21
N VAL A 517 6.81 -19.42 -22.54
CA VAL A 517 7.09 -18.97 -23.91
C VAL A 517 8.29 -18.04 -23.94
N GLN A 518 8.94 -17.96 -25.10
CA GLN A 518 9.97 -16.97 -25.40
C GLN A 518 9.39 -15.94 -26.37
N ARG A 519 9.66 -14.65 -26.11
CA ARG A 519 9.22 -13.58 -27.01
C ARG A 519 10.24 -13.36 -28.12
N THR A 520 9.76 -13.17 -29.35
CA THR A 520 10.60 -12.77 -30.49
C THR A 520 11.32 -11.46 -30.16
N GLY A 521 12.65 -11.45 -30.26
CA GLY A 521 13.48 -10.27 -29.95
C GLY A 521 13.95 -10.15 -28.49
N GLN A 522 13.53 -11.05 -27.59
CA GLN A 522 14.02 -11.14 -26.22
C GLN A 522 14.32 -12.60 -25.81
N PRO A 523 15.27 -13.28 -26.48
CA PRO A 523 15.50 -14.72 -26.29
C PRO A 523 15.99 -15.08 -24.88
N ASP A 524 16.67 -14.16 -24.19
CA ASP A 524 17.24 -14.40 -22.86
C ASP A 524 16.22 -14.32 -21.73
N ARG A 525 15.02 -13.78 -22.00
CA ARG A 525 13.95 -13.62 -21.01
C ARG A 525 12.84 -14.61 -21.27
N ARG A 526 12.40 -15.26 -20.21
CA ARG A 526 11.34 -16.26 -20.26
C ARG A 526 10.06 -15.67 -19.69
N TYR A 527 8.96 -15.93 -20.38
CA TYR A 527 7.65 -15.41 -20.03
C TYR A 527 6.67 -16.55 -19.82
N LEU A 528 5.66 -16.30 -19.00
CA LEU A 528 4.50 -17.14 -18.79
C LEU A 528 3.32 -16.49 -19.50
N GLN A 529 2.83 -17.09 -20.57
CA GLN A 529 1.70 -16.65 -21.36
C GLN A 529 0.42 -17.31 -20.84
N ARG A 530 -0.62 -16.52 -20.59
CA ARG A 530 -1.97 -17.04 -20.27
C ARG A 530 -2.46 -17.91 -21.43
N GLY A 531 -2.66 -19.19 -21.14
CA GLY A 531 -3.26 -20.18 -22.04
C GLY A 531 -4.79 -20.10 -22.04
N LYS A 532 -5.41 -20.94 -22.87
CA LYS A 532 -6.86 -21.15 -22.89
C LYS A 532 -7.12 -22.64 -22.71
N MET A 533 -7.97 -22.98 -21.75
CA MET A 533 -8.41 -24.34 -21.53
C MET A 533 -9.76 -24.57 -22.21
N GLU A 534 -9.88 -25.67 -22.95
CA GLU A 534 -11.15 -26.09 -23.53
C GLU A 534 -12.00 -26.81 -22.47
N ARG A 535 -13.30 -26.56 -22.52
CA ARG A 535 -14.31 -27.20 -21.70
C ARG A 535 -14.70 -28.54 -22.32
N TYR A 536 -14.63 -29.60 -21.53
CA TYR A 536 -14.78 -31.01 -21.95
C TYR A 536 -16.23 -31.44 -22.32
N TRP A 537 -17.13 -30.57 -22.76
CA TRP A 537 -18.53 -30.95 -23.05
C TRP A 537 -18.85 -30.92 -24.56
N PRO A 538 -19.24 -32.08 -25.16
CA PRO A 538 -19.32 -32.22 -26.62
C PRO A 538 -20.41 -31.38 -27.31
N ASN A 539 -21.32 -30.73 -26.58
CA ASN A 539 -22.45 -30.01 -27.15
C ASN A 539 -22.53 -28.51 -26.77
N VAL A 540 -21.40 -27.90 -26.39
CA VAL A 540 -21.31 -26.45 -26.16
C VAL A 540 -20.95 -25.74 -27.48
N PRO A 541 -21.74 -24.74 -27.93
CA PRO A 541 -21.52 -24.07 -29.21
C PRO A 541 -20.34 -23.08 -29.20
N GLY A 542 -19.57 -23.06 -30.29
CA GLY A 542 -18.66 -21.97 -30.66
C GLY A 542 -17.68 -21.50 -29.57
N THR A 543 -17.62 -20.19 -29.36
CA THR A 543 -16.69 -19.50 -28.44
C THR A 543 -16.88 -19.85 -26.96
N ALA A 544 -18.01 -20.44 -26.56
CA ALA A 544 -18.26 -20.91 -25.20
C ALA A 544 -17.50 -22.18 -24.82
N ARG A 545 -16.75 -22.79 -25.75
CA ARG A 545 -15.88 -23.91 -25.47
C ARG A 545 -14.63 -23.53 -24.67
N PHE A 546 -14.18 -22.28 -24.71
CA PHE A 546 -12.99 -21.87 -23.97
C PHE A 546 -13.36 -21.24 -22.63
N ILE A 547 -12.73 -21.73 -21.56
CA ILE A 547 -12.87 -21.18 -20.21
C ILE A 547 -12.29 -19.76 -20.20
N GLN A 548 -13.10 -18.81 -19.73
CA GLN A 548 -12.69 -17.41 -19.54
C GLN A 548 -12.46 -17.14 -18.05
N PRO A 549 -11.40 -16.38 -17.70
CA PRO A 549 -11.23 -15.89 -16.33
C PRO A 549 -12.40 -14.98 -15.94
N MET A 550 -12.77 -15.02 -14.67
CA MET A 550 -13.85 -14.19 -14.09
C MET A 550 -13.31 -12.99 -13.30
N SER A 551 -12.09 -13.08 -12.76
CA SER A 551 -11.43 -12.00 -12.01
C SER A 551 -10.83 -10.96 -12.95
N VAL A 552 -10.95 -9.67 -12.58
CA VAL A 552 -10.29 -8.57 -13.28
C VAL A 552 -8.77 -8.76 -13.32
N LEU A 553 -8.17 -9.32 -12.25
CA LEU A 553 -6.73 -9.63 -12.18
C LEU A 553 -6.26 -10.58 -13.28
N LEU A 554 -7.11 -11.53 -13.69
CA LEU A 554 -6.81 -12.47 -14.77
C LEU A 554 -7.42 -12.07 -16.11
N GLN A 555 -8.25 -11.04 -16.18
CA GLN A 555 -8.82 -10.46 -17.40
C GLN A 555 -7.94 -9.36 -18.01
N GLU A 556 -6.70 -9.21 -17.55
CA GLU A 556 -5.76 -8.27 -18.15
C GLU A 556 -5.65 -8.52 -19.68
N ASN A 557 -5.73 -7.43 -20.47
CA ASN A 557 -5.74 -7.43 -21.94
C ASN A 557 -6.89 -8.22 -22.60
N THR A 558 -8.04 -8.45 -21.94
CA THR A 558 -9.20 -9.11 -22.58
C THR A 558 -10.15 -8.14 -23.29
N SER A 559 -10.14 -6.85 -22.97
CA SER A 559 -11.08 -5.85 -23.49
C SER A 559 -10.38 -4.77 -24.35
N ASN A 560 -10.83 -4.64 -25.60
CA ASN A 560 -10.48 -3.68 -26.67
C ASN A 560 -9.29 -4.01 -27.57
N ALA A 561 -9.61 -4.30 -28.84
CA ALA A 561 -8.87 -4.08 -30.10
C ALA A 561 -7.38 -4.48 -30.24
N GLY A 562 -6.72 -4.92 -29.18
CA GLY A 562 -5.41 -5.54 -29.20
C GLY A 562 -5.57 -7.04 -29.01
N THR A 563 -4.91 -7.80 -29.86
CA THR A 563 -4.60 -9.23 -29.73
C THR A 563 -3.68 -9.53 -28.54
N GLY A 564 -3.87 -8.83 -27.42
CA GLY A 564 -2.97 -8.83 -26.27
C GLY A 564 -3.08 -10.11 -25.46
N VAL A 565 -2.07 -10.96 -25.58
CA VAL A 565 -1.87 -12.08 -24.66
C VAL A 565 -1.41 -11.52 -23.31
N TYR A 566 -1.93 -12.05 -22.19
CA TYR A 566 -1.42 -11.70 -20.87
C TYR A 566 -0.14 -12.49 -20.60
N PHE A 567 0.95 -11.76 -20.34
CA PHE A 567 2.24 -12.34 -19.99
C PHE A 567 2.64 -11.95 -18.58
N LEU A 568 3.33 -12.87 -17.93
CA LEU A 568 4.05 -12.67 -16.68
C LEU A 568 5.51 -13.01 -16.92
N LYS A 569 6.42 -12.36 -16.21
CA LYS A 569 7.81 -12.81 -16.17
C LYS A 569 7.91 -14.11 -15.38
N GLU A 570 8.72 -15.06 -15.84
CA GLU A 570 8.82 -16.37 -15.19
C GLU A 570 9.39 -16.27 -13.76
N GLU A 571 10.32 -15.35 -13.53
CA GLU A 571 10.94 -15.08 -12.24
C GLU A 571 9.95 -14.54 -11.18
N GLU A 572 8.84 -13.95 -11.61
CA GLU A 572 7.84 -13.39 -10.69
C GLU A 572 7.05 -14.48 -9.98
N VAL A 573 6.98 -15.70 -10.51
CA VAL A 573 6.29 -16.79 -9.81
C VAL A 573 7.34 -17.72 -9.20
N PRO A 574 7.76 -17.54 -7.93
CA PRO A 574 8.65 -18.45 -7.23
C PRO A 574 7.98 -19.78 -6.92
N ARG A 575 8.76 -20.74 -6.41
CA ARG A 575 8.30 -22.06 -5.97
C ARG A 575 7.18 -22.01 -4.92
N ALA A 576 7.22 -21.02 -4.03
CA ALA A 576 6.20 -20.82 -3.00
C ALA A 576 4.85 -20.33 -3.58
N GLY A 577 4.81 -19.96 -4.87
CA GLY A 577 3.69 -19.28 -5.49
C GLY A 577 3.54 -17.83 -5.01
N ILE A 578 2.56 -17.12 -5.57
CA ILE A 578 2.22 -15.75 -5.23
C ILE A 578 0.71 -15.60 -5.12
N LEU A 579 0.29 -14.85 -4.11
CA LEU A 579 -1.08 -14.41 -3.95
C LEU A 579 -1.20 -12.95 -4.37
N VAL A 580 -2.04 -12.68 -5.37
CA VAL A 580 -2.44 -11.32 -5.76
C VAL A 580 -3.86 -11.08 -5.29
N THR A 581 -4.04 -10.02 -4.50
CA THR A 581 -5.34 -9.62 -3.95
C THR A 581 -5.73 -8.24 -4.43
N CYS A 582 -7.03 -8.00 -4.57
CA CYS A 582 -7.60 -6.68 -4.80
C CYS A 582 -8.52 -6.33 -3.62
N SER A 583 -8.27 -5.22 -2.93
CA SER A 583 -8.96 -4.84 -1.70
C SER A 583 -9.29 -3.35 -1.66
N PHE A 584 -10.42 -2.99 -1.02
CA PHE A 584 -10.74 -1.60 -0.75
C PHE A 584 -9.92 -1.12 0.44
N GLN A 585 -9.28 0.03 0.28
CA GLN A 585 -8.47 0.67 1.30
C GLN A 585 -9.05 2.03 1.65
N ARG A 586 -8.93 2.40 2.93
CA ARG A 586 -9.42 3.66 3.49
C ARG A 586 -8.39 4.26 4.44
N THR A 587 -8.12 5.55 4.29
CA THR A 587 -7.31 6.31 5.25
C THR A 587 -7.91 7.68 5.57
N ARG A 588 -7.48 8.25 6.70
CA ARG A 588 -7.69 9.67 7.01
C ARG A 588 -6.40 10.41 6.71
N TRP A 589 -6.49 11.40 5.83
CA TRP A 589 -5.35 12.19 5.37
C TRP A 589 -5.32 13.57 6.03
N PHE A 590 -4.48 14.47 5.50
CA PHE A 590 -4.38 15.85 5.99
C PHE A 590 -5.76 16.53 6.10
N GLY A 591 -5.94 17.31 7.16
CA GLY A 591 -7.21 17.96 7.47
C GLY A 591 -8.36 17.00 7.84
N GLY A 592 -8.08 15.72 8.07
CA GLY A 592 -9.09 14.71 8.40
C GLY A 592 -9.90 14.20 7.21
N LYS A 593 -9.51 14.55 5.98
CA LYS A 593 -10.17 14.09 4.75
C LYS A 593 -10.10 12.56 4.66
N VAL A 594 -11.23 11.93 4.38
CA VAL A 594 -11.29 10.49 4.12
C VAL A 594 -10.96 10.25 2.66
N ILE A 595 -10.09 9.27 2.41
CA ILE A 595 -9.72 8.82 1.08
C ILE A 595 -9.96 7.32 1.02
N ASN A 596 -10.72 6.87 0.02
CA ASN A 596 -10.95 5.46 -0.26
C ASN A 596 -10.49 5.15 -1.68
N TRP A 597 -9.84 4.01 -1.88
CA TRP A 597 -9.41 3.52 -3.19
C TRP A 597 -9.48 2.01 -3.23
N LEU A 598 -9.46 1.45 -4.44
CA LEU A 598 -9.26 0.03 -4.66
C LEU A 598 -7.80 -0.17 -5.05
N GLY A 599 -7.09 -1.10 -4.42
CA GLY A 599 -5.67 -1.36 -4.68
C GLY A 599 -5.38 -2.85 -4.82
N ARG A 600 -4.31 -3.18 -5.55
CA ARG A 600 -3.78 -4.53 -5.66
C ARG A 600 -2.62 -4.71 -4.67
N GLN A 601 -2.44 -5.93 -4.17
CA GLN A 601 -1.29 -6.28 -3.32
C GLN A 601 -0.74 -7.64 -3.74
N LYS A 602 0.58 -7.79 -3.71
CA LYS A 602 1.30 -9.04 -3.95
C LYS A 602 1.83 -9.58 -2.61
N ARG A 603 1.56 -10.84 -2.30
CA ARG A 603 2.08 -11.55 -1.13
C ARG A 603 2.66 -12.90 -1.55
N ALA A 604 3.61 -13.41 -0.78
CA ALA A 604 4.12 -14.77 -0.98
C ALA A 604 2.99 -15.79 -0.79
N GLY A 605 2.95 -16.82 -1.65
CA GLY A 605 2.05 -17.95 -1.50
C GLY A 605 2.50 -18.90 -0.38
N VAL A 606 1.79 -20.02 -0.25
CA VAL A 606 2.00 -21.02 0.83
C VAL A 606 2.73 -22.27 0.30
N GLY A 607 2.99 -22.38 -1.00
CA GLY A 607 3.65 -23.53 -1.60
C GLY A 607 3.17 -23.87 -3.02
N GLU A 608 3.62 -25.03 -3.50
CA GLU A 608 3.22 -25.61 -4.78
C GLU A 608 1.77 -26.12 -4.74
N SER A 609 1.17 -26.23 -5.92
CA SER A 609 -0.16 -26.84 -6.08
C SER A 609 -0.08 -27.93 -7.14
N ASN A 610 -0.78 -29.04 -6.92
CA ASN A 610 -0.88 -30.12 -7.90
C ASN A 610 -2.27 -30.04 -8.55
N SER A 611 -2.30 -29.81 -9.86
CA SER A 611 -3.56 -29.80 -10.63
C SER A 611 -4.17 -31.19 -10.80
N ASN A 612 -3.40 -32.25 -10.50
CA ASN A 612 -3.68 -33.63 -10.88
C ASN A 612 -3.92 -33.82 -12.38
N LEU A 613 -3.49 -32.87 -13.23
CA LEU A 613 -3.64 -33.00 -14.68
C LEU A 613 -2.95 -34.28 -15.15
N ALA A 614 -3.71 -35.12 -15.84
CA ALA A 614 -3.27 -36.40 -16.38
C ALA A 614 -3.82 -36.54 -17.80
N PHE A 615 -2.99 -37.14 -18.65
CA PHE A 615 -3.31 -37.49 -20.03
C PHE A 615 -3.38 -39.01 -20.15
N ASP A 616 -4.15 -39.52 -21.12
CA ASP A 616 -4.21 -40.95 -21.44
C ASP A 616 -4.54 -41.85 -20.23
N THR A 617 -5.63 -41.52 -19.52
CA THR A 617 -6.04 -42.26 -18.33
C THR A 617 -7.02 -43.38 -18.67
N LEU A 618 -6.78 -44.57 -18.12
CA LEU A 618 -7.71 -45.69 -18.16
C LEU A 618 -8.65 -45.60 -16.95
N GLN A 619 -9.95 -45.42 -17.17
CA GLN A 619 -10.95 -45.47 -16.11
C GLN A 619 -11.76 -46.76 -16.18
N HIS A 620 -12.09 -47.34 -15.02
CA HIS A 620 -13.00 -48.48 -14.96
C HIS A 620 -14.43 -47.97 -15.18
N SER A 621 -15.22 -48.64 -16.02
CA SER A 621 -16.62 -48.24 -16.18
C SER A 621 -17.37 -48.53 -14.87
N GLU A 622 -18.11 -47.54 -14.36
CA GLU A 622 -19.01 -47.78 -13.24
C GLU A 622 -20.14 -48.70 -13.73
N LYS A 623 -20.15 -49.95 -13.26
CA LYS A 623 -21.31 -50.83 -13.43
C LYS A 623 -22.44 -50.25 -12.59
N THR A 624 -23.36 -49.54 -13.24
CA THR A 624 -24.65 -49.20 -12.61
C THR A 624 -25.32 -50.52 -12.24
N SER A 625 -25.27 -50.88 -10.97
CA SER A 625 -26.07 -51.99 -10.46
C SER A 625 -27.52 -51.58 -10.59
N LEU A 626 -28.19 -52.11 -11.61
CA LEU A 626 -29.64 -52.20 -11.62
C LEU A 626 -29.99 -53.08 -10.42
N GLN A 627 -30.43 -52.45 -9.32
CA GLN A 627 -31.16 -53.17 -8.30
C GLN A 627 -32.50 -53.57 -8.92
N GLU A 628 -32.70 -54.89 -9.04
CA GLU A 628 -33.90 -55.55 -9.56
C GLU A 628 -35.17 -55.19 -8.75
#